data_AF-A0A8X6JSW8-F1
#
_entry.id   AF-A0A8X6JSW8-F1
#
_cell.length_a   1.000
_cell.length_b   1.000
_cell.length_c   1.000
_cell.angle_alpha   90.00
_cell.angle_beta   90.00
_cell.angle_gamma   90.00
#
_symmetry.space_group_name_H-M   'P 1'
#
loop_
_entity.id
_entity.type
_entity.pdbx_description
1 polymer ?
#
loop_
_entity_poly.entity_id
_entity_poly.type
_entity_poly.pdbx_seq_one_letter_code
_entity_poly.pdbx_strand_id
1 'polypeptide(L)'
;MVRWNDNSNVTLAYNHYGFEPVAQTKPWSNIDKKFVEIDQPYTVVQYNKFMGGADRMDRNISQYRYSIRPKKWWWLLRWVFFMLRNINLKCKHQSKMHGYSTDYVLQITATKWIS
;
A
#
# COMPACT_ATOMS: atom_id res chain seq x y z
N MET A 1 -8.64 17.86 -10.56
CA MET A 1 -8.40 17.85 -9.10
C MET A 1 -9.71 17.51 -8.42
N VAL A 2 -9.73 16.49 -7.58
CA VAL A 2 -10.94 16.03 -6.87
C VAL A 2 -10.77 16.38 -5.39
N ARG A 3 -11.74 17.11 -4.82
CA ARG A 3 -11.82 17.37 -3.38
C ARG A 3 -12.83 16.41 -2.78
N TRP A 4 -12.42 15.66 -1.76
CA TRP A 4 -13.23 14.69 -1.05
C TRP A 4 -13.25 15.04 0.43
N ASN A 5 -14.45 15.22 0.97
CA ASN A 5 -14.64 15.57 2.38
C ASN A 5 -15.03 14.31 3.15
N ASP A 6 -14.04 13.63 3.74
CA ASP A 6 -14.25 12.53 4.69
C ASP A 6 -14.12 13.07 6.13
N ASN A 7 -13.64 12.25 7.08
CA ASN A 7 -13.15 12.70 8.39
C ASN A 7 -12.17 13.89 8.32
N SER A 8 -11.49 14.07 7.19
CA SER A 8 -10.71 15.27 6.87
C SER A 8 -10.85 15.58 5.39
N ASN A 9 -10.64 16.85 5.02
CA ASN A 9 -10.77 17.28 3.64
C ASN A 9 -9.51 16.87 2.85
N VAL A 10 -9.64 15.92 1.92
CA VAL A 10 -8.55 15.37 1.12
C VAL A 10 -8.64 15.93 -0.30
N THR A 11 -7.54 16.47 -0.81
CA THR A 11 -7.43 16.88 -2.22
C THR A 11 -6.57 15.89 -2.98
N LEU A 12 -7.16 15.18 -3.94
CA LEU A 12 -6.47 14.22 -4.79
C LEU A 12 -6.23 14.83 -6.18
N ALA A 13 -4.99 14.73 -6.64
CA ALA A 13 -4.59 15.04 -8.01
C ALA A 13 -4.09 13.74 -8.65
N TYR A 14 -4.83 13.24 -9.63
CA TYR A 14 -4.48 12.03 -10.37
C TYR A 14 -4.76 12.26 -11.86
N ASN A 15 -3.83 11.82 -12.72
CA ASN A 15 -3.82 12.20 -14.14
C ASN A 15 -4.72 11.32 -15.03
N HIS A 16 -5.05 10.10 -14.58
CA HIS A 16 -5.68 9.08 -15.43
C HIS A 16 -7.13 8.72 -14.99
N TYR A 17 -7.58 9.16 -13.82
CA TYR A 17 -8.89 8.89 -13.25
C TYR A 17 -9.51 10.20 -12.76
N GLY A 18 -10.78 10.41 -13.11
CA GLY A 18 -11.55 11.58 -12.73
C GLY A 18 -12.50 11.31 -11.56
N PHE A 19 -13.57 12.11 -11.49
CA PHE A 19 -14.67 11.92 -10.54
C PHE A 19 -15.52 10.69 -10.88
N GLU A 20 -15.69 10.43 -12.17
CA GLU A 20 -16.54 9.36 -12.71
C GLU A 20 -15.69 8.12 -13.07
N PRO A 21 -16.17 6.89 -12.81
CA PRO A 21 -17.48 6.50 -12.26
C PRO A 21 -17.59 6.69 -10.74
N VAL A 22 -18.78 7.08 -10.26
CA VAL A 22 -19.07 7.13 -8.82
C VAL A 22 -19.10 5.69 -8.29
N ALA A 23 -18.26 5.39 -7.31
CA ALA A 23 -18.23 4.08 -6.66
C ALA A 23 -18.94 4.17 -5.31
N GLN A 24 -19.79 3.20 -4.99
CA GLN A 24 -20.43 3.15 -3.69
C GLN A 24 -19.51 2.49 -2.67
N THR A 25 -19.45 3.05 -1.46
CA THR A 25 -18.75 2.43 -0.33
C THR A 25 -19.55 2.59 0.93
N LYS A 26 -19.38 1.63 1.83
CA LYS A 26 -20.08 1.53 3.11
C LYS A 26 -19.12 1.79 4.26
N PRO A 27 -18.66 3.03 4.48
CA PRO A 27 -17.86 3.33 5.66
C PRO A 27 -18.70 3.26 6.93
N TRP A 28 -18.03 3.00 8.05
CA TRP A 28 -18.62 3.11 9.37
C TRP A 28 -18.76 4.60 9.74
N SER A 29 -19.98 5.03 10.04
CA SER A 29 -20.22 6.38 10.57
C SER A 29 -20.21 6.35 12.10
N ASN A 30 -19.35 7.16 12.72
CA ASN A 30 -19.32 7.27 14.18
C ASN A 30 -20.55 8.02 14.74
N ILE A 31 -21.16 8.89 13.92
CA ILE A 31 -22.34 9.69 14.30
C ILE A 31 -23.58 8.79 14.38
N ASP A 32 -23.87 8.05 13.30
CA ASP A 32 -25.07 7.20 13.25
C ASP A 32 -24.82 5.79 13.80
N LYS A 33 -23.58 5.47 14.22
CA LYS A 33 -23.12 4.14 14.69
C LYS A 33 -23.60 3.00 13.77
N LYS A 34 -23.60 3.27 12.46
CA LYS A 34 -24.03 2.34 11.42
C LYS A 34 -23.17 2.51 10.18
N PHE A 35 -23.17 1.48 9.35
CA PHE A 35 -22.63 1.57 8.00
C PHE A 35 -23.59 2.37 7.13
N VAL A 36 -23.10 3.44 6.52
CA VAL A 36 -23.87 4.32 5.64
C VAL A 36 -23.37 4.12 4.21
N GLU A 37 -24.27 4.02 3.24
CA GLU A 37 -23.88 4.02 1.82
C GLU A 37 -23.54 5.45 1.40
N ILE A 38 -22.29 5.65 0.98
CA ILE A 38 -21.79 6.94 0.52
C ILE A 38 -21.21 6.76 -0.88
N ASP A 39 -21.60 7.65 -1.77
CA ASP A 39 -21.03 7.81 -3.10
C ASP A 39 -19.63 8.43 -2.99
N GLN A 40 -18.60 7.67 -3.35
CA GLN A 40 -17.22 8.14 -3.37
C GLN A 40 -16.68 8.22 -4.81
N PRO A 41 -15.84 9.23 -5.12
CA PRO A 41 -15.25 9.35 -6.44
C PRO A 41 -14.26 8.21 -6.71
N TYR A 42 -14.21 7.73 -7.95
CA TYR A 42 -13.33 6.60 -8.35
C TYR A 42 -11.87 6.81 -7.96
N THR A 43 -11.40 8.05 -8.02
CA THR A 43 -10.03 8.41 -7.67
C THR A 43 -9.70 8.05 -6.20
N VAL A 44 -10.64 8.23 -5.26
CA VAL A 44 -10.46 7.84 -3.85
C VAL A 44 -10.42 6.32 -3.71
N VAL A 45 -11.24 5.60 -4.47
CA VAL A 45 -11.27 4.12 -4.48
C VAL A 45 -9.92 3.57 -4.94
N GLN A 46 -9.40 4.08 -6.06
CA GLN A 46 -8.11 3.65 -6.59
C GLN A 46 -6.98 4.00 -5.63
N TYR A 47 -7.00 5.21 -5.06
CA TYR A 47 -6.05 5.59 -4.02
C TYR A 47 -6.06 4.57 -2.86
N ASN A 48 -7.22 4.32 -2.26
CA ASN A 48 -7.36 3.37 -1.15
C ASN A 48 -6.94 1.94 -1.53
N LYS A 49 -7.16 1.52 -2.78
CA LYS A 49 -6.73 0.21 -3.29
C LYS A 49 -5.20 0.07 -3.32
N PHE A 50 -4.47 1.11 -3.70
CA PHE A 50 -3.01 1.07 -3.84
C PHE A 50 -2.26 1.51 -2.57
N MET A 51 -2.89 2.29 -1.69
CA MET A 51 -2.27 2.79 -0.45
C MET A 51 -1.79 1.68 0.48
N GLY A 52 -2.50 0.55 0.55
CA GLY A 52 -2.13 -0.57 1.42
C GLY A 52 -0.81 -1.27 1.07
N GLY A 53 -0.19 -0.97 -0.08
CA GLY A 53 1.11 -1.52 -0.45
C GLY A 53 2.27 -1.00 0.42
N ALA A 54 2.29 0.31 0.68
CA ALA A 54 3.35 0.95 1.46
C ALA A 54 3.31 0.52 2.93
N ASP A 55 2.12 0.51 3.54
CA ASP A 55 1.94 0.11 4.95
C ASP A 55 2.31 -1.35 5.20
N ARG A 56 2.03 -2.24 4.24
CA ARG A 56 2.44 -3.65 4.32
C ARG A 56 3.95 -3.80 4.24
N MET A 57 4.60 -3.04 3.36
CA MET A 57 6.06 -3.03 3.25
C MET A 57 6.69 -2.51 4.55
N ASP A 58 6.21 -1.39 5.09
CA ASP A 58 6.72 -0.80 6.33
C ASP A 58 6.54 -1.77 7.52
N ARG A 59 5.38 -2.41 7.64
CA ARG A 59 5.13 -3.46 8.64
C ARG A 59 6.12 -4.62 8.50
N ASN A 60 6.36 -5.09 7.28
CA ASN A 60 7.33 -6.17 7.05
C ASN A 60 8.75 -5.73 7.44
N ILE A 61 9.18 -4.53 7.07
CA ILE A 61 10.48 -3.98 7.46
C ILE A 61 10.60 -3.88 8.99
N SER A 62 9.56 -3.35 9.65
CA SER A 62 9.50 -3.20 11.10
C SER A 62 9.61 -4.55 11.83
N GLN A 63 8.90 -5.57 11.35
CA GLN A 63 8.93 -6.92 11.93
C GLN A 63 10.30 -7.60 11.84
N TYR A 64 11.07 -7.31 10.80
CA TYR A 64 12.41 -7.86 10.65
C TYR A 64 13.49 -6.96 11.28
N ARG A 65 13.18 -5.78 11.81
CA ARG A 65 14.18 -4.81 12.29
C ARG A 65 14.98 -5.36 13.48
N TYR A 66 16.22 -5.78 13.24
CA TYR A 66 17.16 -6.18 14.29
C TYR A 66 18.07 -5.01 14.69
N SER A 67 18.27 -4.80 16.00
CA SER A 67 19.26 -3.87 16.55
C SER A 67 20.64 -4.54 16.59
N ILE A 68 21.25 -4.75 15.42
CA ILE A 68 22.60 -5.33 15.34
C ILE A 68 23.57 -4.18 15.11
N ARG A 69 24.59 -4.06 15.96
CA ARG A 69 25.72 -3.15 15.76
C ARG A 69 26.93 -3.93 15.23
N PRO A 70 27.11 -4.03 13.90
CA PRO A 70 28.24 -4.78 13.36
C PRO A 70 29.56 -4.04 13.56
N LYS A 71 30.62 -4.79 13.87
CA LYS A 71 31.99 -4.27 14.04
C LYS A 71 32.69 -3.94 12.70
N LYS A 72 32.20 -4.48 11.58
CA LYS A 72 32.78 -4.30 10.23
C LYS A 72 31.66 -3.94 9.26
N TRP A 73 31.91 -2.99 8.35
CA TRP A 73 30.88 -2.39 7.50
C TRP A 73 30.16 -3.39 6.58
N TRP A 74 30.86 -4.38 6.05
CA TRP A 74 30.27 -5.38 5.14
C TRP A 74 29.26 -6.31 5.83
N TRP A 75 29.30 -6.43 7.16
CA TRP A 75 28.25 -7.15 7.88
C TRP A 75 26.89 -6.46 7.74
N LEU A 76 26.84 -5.12 7.67
CA LEU A 76 25.59 -4.39 7.40
C LEU A 76 24.98 -4.85 6.07
N LEU A 77 25.79 -4.96 5.02
CA LEU A 77 25.33 -5.41 3.71
C LEU A 77 24.78 -6.84 3.76
N ARG A 78 25.47 -7.74 4.46
CA ARG A 78 24.99 -9.12 4.64
C ARG A 78 23.65 -9.18 5.38
N TRP A 79 23.47 -8.35 6.41
CA TRP A 79 22.21 -8.26 7.15
C TRP A 79 21.10 -7.70 6.28
N VAL A 80 21.34 -6.61 5.56
CA VAL A 80 20.36 -6.03 4.62
C VAL A 80 19.93 -7.06 3.57
N PHE A 81 20.88 -7.80 2.98
CA PHE A 81 20.56 -8.83 2.01
C PHE A 81 19.71 -9.97 2.61
N PHE A 82 20.06 -10.45 3.80
CA PHE A 82 19.29 -11.45 4.52
C PHE A 82 17.86 -10.96 4.81
N MET A 83 17.72 -9.71 5.24
CA MET A 83 16.44 -9.08 5.53
C MET A 83 15.57 -8.96 4.28
N LEU A 84 16.12 -8.43 3.19
CA LEU A 84 15.42 -8.30 1.91
C LEU A 84 14.94 -9.67 1.39
N ARG A 85 15.76 -10.72 1.51
CA ARG A 85 15.35 -12.08 1.12
C ARG A 85 14.13 -12.56 1.93
N ASN A 86 14.15 -12.39 3.26
CA ASN A 86 13.05 -12.81 4.12
C ASN A 86 11.77 -12.01 3.86
N ILE A 87 11.88 -10.70 3.65
CA ILE A 87 10.75 -9.83 3.27
C ILE A 87 10.14 -10.30 1.94
N ASN A 88 10.98 -10.56 0.92
CA ASN A 88 10.50 -11.04 -0.38
C ASN A 88 9.83 -12.41 -0.30
N LEU A 89 10.37 -13.34 0.49
CA LEU A 89 9.75 -14.65 0.72
C LEU A 89 8.38 -14.50 1.37
N LYS A 90 8.26 -13.61 2.37
CA LYS A 90 7.00 -13.31 3.03
C LYS A 90 5.99 -12.66 2.10
N CYS A 91 6.41 -11.68 1.29
CA CYS A 91 5.54 -11.06 0.28
C CYS A 91 5.04 -12.11 -0.72
N LYS A 92 5.90 -13.02 -1.18
CA LYS A 92 5.53 -14.11 -2.11
C LYS A 92 4.60 -15.14 -1.46
N HIS A 93 4.75 -15.40 -0.17
CA HIS A 93 3.85 -16.28 0.57
C HIS A 93 2.46 -15.63 0.76
N GLN A 94 2.42 -14.34 1.11
CA GLN A 94 1.19 -13.57 1.22
C GLN A 94 0.45 -13.41 -0.12
N SER A 95 1.17 -13.21 -1.23
CA SER A 95 0.55 -13.12 -2.55
C SER A 95 -0.14 -14.43 -2.95
N LYS A 96 0.48 -15.58 -2.64
CA LYS A 96 -0.11 -16.91 -2.87
C LYS A 96 -1.34 -17.17 -2.00
N MET A 97 -1.30 -16.78 -0.73
CA MET A 97 -2.44 -16.93 0.21
C MET A 97 -3.67 -16.12 -0.23
N HIS A 98 -3.47 -14.92 -0.78
CA HIS A 98 -4.56 -14.03 -1.20
C HIS A 98 -4.94 -14.16 -2.68
N GLY A 99 -4.36 -15.13 -3.42
CA GLY A 99 -4.75 -15.43 -4.80
C GLY A 99 -4.40 -14.33 -5.82
N TYR A 100 -3.46 -13.43 -5.52
CA TYR A 100 -3.03 -12.40 -6.47
C TYR A 100 -2.03 -12.99 -7.47
N SER A 101 -2.29 -12.83 -8.78
CA SER A 101 -1.35 -13.25 -9.83
C SER A 101 0.00 -12.56 -9.63
N THR A 102 1.07 -13.36 -9.64
CA THR A 102 2.45 -12.95 -9.37
C THR A 102 2.99 -11.86 -10.30
N ASP A 103 2.33 -11.63 -11.43
CA ASP A 103 2.79 -10.73 -12.49
C ASP A 103 2.54 -9.25 -12.14
N TYR A 104 1.53 -8.94 -11.33
CA TYR A 104 1.17 -7.56 -10.94
C TYR A 104 2.16 -6.94 -9.93
N VAL A 105 2.75 -7.76 -9.07
CA VAL A 105 3.70 -7.27 -8.04
C VAL A 105 5.03 -6.87 -8.67
N LEU A 106 5.46 -7.58 -9.72
CA LEU A 106 6.71 -7.31 -10.44
C LEU A 106 6.60 -6.07 -11.35
N GLN A 107 5.41 -5.77 -11.89
CA GLN A 107 5.16 -4.57 -12.71
C GLN A 107 5.27 -3.26 -11.90
N ILE A 108 4.83 -3.23 -10.63
CA ILE A 108 4.92 -2.03 -9.77
C ILE A 108 6.38 -1.71 -9.39
N THR A 109 7.24 -2.73 -9.27
CA THR A 109 8.68 -2.55 -9.01
C THR A 109 9.48 -2.13 -10.24
N ALA A 110 9.05 -2.53 -11.44
CA ALA A 110 9.76 -2.23 -12.69
C ALA A 110 9.42 -0.84 -13.28
N THR A 111 8.23 -0.30 -13.00
CA THR A 111 7.75 0.96 -13.62
C THR A 111 8.11 2.23 -12.84
N LYS A 112 8.76 2.13 -11.67
CA LYS A 112 9.08 3.29 -10.82
C LYS A 112 10.54 3.80 -10.93
N TRP A 113 11.35 3.18 -11.79
CA TRP A 113 12.77 3.53 -11.96
C TRP A 113 13.14 4.01 -13.36
N ILE A 114 12.15 4.13 -14.26
CA ILE A 114 12.32 4.71 -15.60
C ILE A 114 11.18 5.72 -15.79
N SER A 115 11.33 6.90 -15.17
CA SER A 115 10.68 8.16 -15.50
C SER A 115 11.51 9.30 -14.91
#